data_AF-A0A967WFB9-F1
#
_entry.id   AF-A0A967WFB9-F1
#
_cell.length_a   1.000
_cell.length_b   1.000
_cell.length_c   1.000
_cell.angle_alpha   90.00
_cell.angle_beta   90.00
_cell.angle_gamma   90.00
#
_symmetry.space_group_name_H-M   'P 1'
#
loop_
_entity.id
_entity.type
_entity.pdbx_description
1 polymer ?
#
loop_
_entity_poly.entity_id
_entity_poly.type
_entity_poly.pdbx_seq_one_letter_code
_entity_poly.pdbx_strand_id
1 'polypeptide(L)'
;MATSDEIYARMRSSIQEYDEAAAAAAAKEAVDAGLDPVEAVEKGFAGAIRELGEAFDRMEIFLPQLVMAADAMKAGVTVLEEAMEASGGTLERKGTVVLGTVEGDIHDIGKTVVGAMLQANGYEVHDLGVDVPSTRFVQTAQDLDANIIAMSA
;
A
#
# COMPACT_ATOMS: atom_id res chain seq x y z
N MET A 1 24.27 -2.17 -17.05
CA MET A 1 23.37 -2.29 -15.88
C MET A 1 22.95 -0.89 -15.52
N ALA A 2 21.66 -0.69 -15.25
CA ALA A 2 21.18 0.57 -14.73
C ALA A 2 21.79 0.81 -13.33
N THR A 3 21.99 2.07 -12.96
CA THR A 3 22.47 2.41 -11.61
C THR A 3 21.35 2.23 -10.57
N SER A 4 21.69 2.06 -9.29
CA SER A 4 20.69 1.97 -8.21
C SER A 4 19.74 3.19 -8.21
N ASP A 5 20.27 4.38 -8.47
CA ASP A 5 19.48 5.62 -8.55
C ASP A 5 18.49 5.61 -9.72
N GLU A 6 18.87 5.04 -10.87
CA GLU A 6 17.97 4.90 -12.01
C GLU A 6 16.82 3.92 -11.74
N ILE A 7 17.09 2.84 -11.00
CA ILE A 7 16.07 1.88 -10.58
C ILE A 7 15.10 2.54 -9.60
N TYR A 8 15.61 3.23 -8.57
CA TYR A 8 14.77 3.98 -7.63
C TYR A 8 13.95 5.07 -8.33
N ALA A 9 14.51 5.74 -9.35
CA ALA A 9 13.76 6.72 -10.13
C ALA A 9 12.59 6.06 -10.89
N ARG A 10 12.80 4.90 -11.53
CA ARG A 10 11.71 4.15 -12.18
C ARG A 10 10.63 3.71 -11.20
N MET A 11 11.03 3.22 -10.03
CA MET A 11 10.11 2.85 -8.95
C MET A 11 9.27 4.05 -8.51
N ARG A 12 9.86 5.25 -8.39
CA ARG A 12 9.11 6.47 -8.05
C ARG A 12 8.12 6.83 -9.16
N SER A 13 8.59 6.84 -10.41
CA SER A 13 7.76 7.21 -11.56
C SER A 13 6.56 6.27 -11.71
N SER A 14 6.70 4.97 -11.47
CA SER A 14 5.56 4.05 -11.57
C SER A 14 4.43 4.38 -10.57
N ILE A 15 4.78 4.92 -9.39
CA ILE A 15 3.77 5.37 -8.43
C ILE A 15 3.12 6.68 -8.87
N GLN A 16 3.92 7.63 -9.35
CA GLN A 16 3.43 8.93 -9.86
C GLN A 16 2.55 8.78 -11.11
N GLU A 17 2.80 7.75 -11.91
CA GLU A 17 2.05 7.41 -13.12
C GLU A 17 0.89 6.43 -12.84
N TYR A 18 0.75 5.96 -11.60
CA TYR A 18 -0.31 5.05 -11.17
C TYR A 18 -0.29 3.70 -11.90
N ASP A 19 0.91 3.19 -12.23
CA ASP A 19 1.09 1.98 -13.04
C ASP A 19 1.58 0.80 -12.19
N GLU A 20 0.65 -0.11 -11.88
CA GLU A 20 0.89 -1.34 -11.13
C GLU A 20 1.91 -2.27 -11.81
N ALA A 21 1.82 -2.41 -13.13
CA ALA A 21 2.69 -3.31 -13.89
C ALA A 21 4.12 -2.77 -13.93
N ALA A 22 4.28 -1.46 -14.12
CA ALA A 22 5.56 -0.79 -14.04
C ALA A 22 6.16 -0.86 -12.63
N ALA A 23 5.34 -0.70 -11.59
CA ALA A 23 5.80 -0.79 -10.20
C ALA A 23 6.33 -2.19 -9.86
N ALA A 24 5.58 -3.25 -10.21
CA ALA A 24 6.01 -4.62 -10.05
C ALA A 24 7.28 -4.94 -10.86
N ALA A 25 7.37 -4.45 -12.10
CA ALA A 25 8.55 -4.65 -12.94
C ALA A 25 9.79 -3.94 -12.38
N ALA A 26 9.66 -2.70 -11.92
CA ALA A 26 10.76 -1.94 -11.32
C ALA A 26 11.21 -2.52 -9.98
N ALA A 27 10.28 -3.01 -9.15
CA ALA A 27 10.59 -3.76 -7.93
C ALA A 27 11.39 -5.03 -8.23
N LYS A 28 10.96 -5.79 -9.26
CA LYS A 28 11.69 -6.98 -9.69
C LYS A 28 13.10 -6.64 -10.17
N GLU A 29 13.26 -5.55 -10.91
CA GLU A 29 14.58 -5.08 -11.33
C GLU A 29 15.47 -4.73 -10.13
N ALA A 30 14.92 -4.12 -9.08
CA ALA A 30 15.65 -3.84 -7.84
C ALA A 30 16.14 -5.13 -7.17
N VAL A 31 15.29 -6.17 -7.11
CA VAL A 31 15.65 -7.49 -6.58
C VAL A 31 16.75 -8.15 -7.43
N ASP A 32 16.59 -8.15 -8.75
CA ASP A 32 17.57 -8.74 -9.69
C ASP A 32 18.94 -8.03 -9.64
N ALA A 33 18.94 -6.72 -9.32
CA ALA A 33 20.14 -5.93 -9.11
C ALA A 33 20.76 -6.11 -7.71
N GLY A 34 20.14 -6.91 -6.83
CA GLY A 34 20.61 -7.17 -5.47
C GLY A 34 20.48 -5.98 -4.52
N LEU A 35 19.53 -5.07 -4.79
CA LEU A 35 19.23 -3.96 -3.89
C LEU A 35 18.50 -4.49 -2.65
N ASP A 36 18.74 -3.84 -1.51
CA ASP A 36 18.03 -4.16 -0.28
C ASP A 36 16.53 -3.83 -0.44
N PRO A 37 15.60 -4.78 -0.20
CA PRO A 37 14.17 -4.55 -0.39
C PRO A 37 13.59 -3.46 0.51
N VAL A 38 14.08 -3.33 1.75
CA VAL A 38 13.63 -2.28 2.67
C VAL A 38 14.04 -0.91 2.14
N GLU A 39 15.29 -0.79 1.69
CA GLU A 39 15.79 0.42 1.04
C GLU A 39 15.04 0.72 -0.26
N ALA A 40 14.68 -0.30 -1.03
CA ALA A 40 13.91 -0.15 -2.26
C ALA A 40 12.49 0.37 -2.00
N VAL A 41 11.82 -0.07 -0.94
CA VAL A 41 10.54 0.51 -0.51
C VAL A 41 10.72 1.98 -0.14
N GLU A 42 11.64 2.30 0.77
CA GLU A 42 11.77 3.67 1.28
C GLU A 42 12.28 4.66 0.22
N LYS A 43 13.28 4.27 -0.58
CA LYS A 43 13.84 5.14 -1.63
C LYS A 43 13.05 5.10 -2.92
N GLY A 44 12.41 4.00 -3.26
CA GLY A 44 11.71 3.80 -4.53
C GLY A 44 10.22 4.15 -4.48
N PHE A 45 9.48 3.72 -3.45
CA PHE A 45 8.02 3.86 -3.42
C PHE A 45 7.51 4.86 -2.38
N ALA A 46 8.05 4.79 -1.17
CA ALA A 46 7.48 5.49 -0.02
C ALA A 46 7.52 7.02 -0.15
N GLY A 47 8.54 7.58 -0.79
CA GLY A 47 8.58 9.00 -1.11
C GLY A 47 7.45 9.44 -2.06
N ALA A 48 7.29 8.72 -3.16
CA ALA A 48 6.31 9.06 -4.20
C ALA A 48 4.86 8.98 -3.70
N ILE A 49 4.52 7.96 -2.91
CA ILE A 49 3.16 7.83 -2.38
C ILE A 49 2.85 8.90 -1.32
N ARG A 50 3.84 9.32 -0.52
CA ARG A 50 3.69 10.42 0.45
C ARG A 50 3.45 11.75 -0.26
N GLU A 51 4.20 12.03 -1.32
CA GLU A 51 4.00 13.22 -2.15
C GLU A 51 2.59 13.27 -2.75
N LEU A 52 2.05 12.14 -3.21
CA LEU A 52 0.69 12.05 -3.72
C LEU A 52 -0.37 12.22 -2.62
N GLY A 53 -0.12 11.69 -1.41
CA GLY A 53 -0.95 11.96 -0.24
C GLY A 53 -1.03 13.45 0.08
N GLU A 54 0.12 14.14 0.10
CA GLU A 54 0.14 15.59 0.30
C GLU A 54 -0.50 16.37 -0.86
N ALA A 55 -0.36 15.90 -2.11
CA ALA A 55 -1.03 16.48 -3.27
C ALA A 55 -2.55 16.34 -3.16
N PHE A 56 -3.05 15.21 -2.64
CA PHE A 56 -4.46 15.02 -2.35
C PHE A 56 -4.95 15.99 -1.27
N ASP A 57 -4.19 16.17 -0.18
CA ASP A 57 -4.49 17.14 0.88
C ASP A 57 -4.56 18.58 0.34
N ARG A 58 -3.72 18.92 -0.64
CA ARG A 58 -3.72 20.21 -1.35
C ARG A 58 -4.77 20.30 -2.47
N MET A 59 -5.60 19.28 -2.67
CA MET A 59 -6.60 19.19 -3.74
C MET A 59 -6.01 19.27 -5.16
N GLU A 60 -4.74 18.86 -5.33
CA GLU A 60 -4.05 18.84 -6.62
C GLU A 60 -4.34 17.55 -7.41
N ILE A 61 -4.66 16.46 -6.70
CA ILE A 61 -5.14 15.20 -7.26
C ILE A 61 -6.47 14.80 -6.62
N PHE A 62 -7.23 13.95 -7.31
CA PHE A 62 -8.50 13.41 -6.82
C PHE A 62 -8.31 12.04 -6.16
N LEU A 63 -9.30 11.63 -5.36
CA LEU A 63 -9.31 10.33 -4.68
C LEU A 63 -9.00 9.13 -5.59
N PRO A 64 -9.55 9.03 -6.83
CA PRO A 64 -9.20 7.91 -7.71
C PRO A 64 -7.70 7.81 -7.99
N GLN A 65 -7.00 8.94 -8.11
CA GLN A 65 -5.55 8.95 -8.34
C GLN A 65 -4.77 8.47 -7.12
N LEU A 66 -5.19 8.85 -5.91
CA LEU A 66 -4.60 8.35 -4.68
C LEU A 66 -4.79 6.82 -4.52
N VAL A 67 -5.98 6.31 -4.86
CA VAL A 67 -6.27 4.87 -4.82
C VAL A 67 -5.41 4.11 -5.84
N MET A 68 -5.35 4.56 -7.09
CA MET A 68 -4.51 3.90 -8.11
C MET A 68 -3.01 3.94 -7.74
N ALA A 69 -2.55 5.02 -7.09
CA ALA A 69 -1.18 5.08 -6.58
C ALA A 69 -0.90 4.05 -5.47
N ALA A 70 -1.87 3.87 -4.56
CA ALA A 70 -1.78 2.89 -3.48
C ALA A 70 -1.78 1.46 -4.04
N ASP A 71 -2.59 1.18 -5.07
CA ASP A 71 -2.61 -0.11 -5.77
C ASP A 71 -1.26 -0.37 -6.46
N ALA A 72 -0.69 0.62 -7.15
CA ALA A 72 0.64 0.52 -7.75
C ALA A 72 1.73 0.24 -6.71
N MET A 73 1.69 0.93 -5.57
CA MET A 73 2.61 0.67 -4.47
C MET A 73 2.47 -0.76 -3.94
N LYS A 74 1.23 -1.23 -3.75
CA LYS A 74 0.94 -2.58 -3.27
C LYS A 74 1.51 -3.64 -4.22
N ALA A 75 1.35 -3.46 -5.53
CA ALA A 75 1.91 -4.37 -6.54
C ALA A 75 3.45 -4.44 -6.45
N GLY A 76 4.12 -3.30 -6.32
CA GLY A 76 5.57 -3.24 -6.16
C GLY A 76 6.07 -3.84 -4.84
N VAL A 77 5.43 -3.51 -3.72
CA VAL A 77 5.79 -4.02 -2.39
C VAL A 77 5.61 -5.54 -2.31
N THR A 78 4.57 -6.09 -2.92
CA THR A 78 4.33 -7.55 -2.96
C THR A 78 5.54 -8.30 -3.55
N VAL A 79 6.13 -7.78 -4.64
CA VAL A 79 7.33 -8.38 -5.26
C VAL A 79 8.53 -8.34 -4.30
N LEU A 80 8.70 -7.25 -3.56
CA LEU A 80 9.79 -7.09 -2.59
C LEU A 80 9.62 -8.01 -1.38
N GLU A 81 8.38 -8.17 -0.91
CA GLU A 81 8.02 -9.08 0.18
C GLU A 81 8.32 -10.54 -0.19
N GLU A 82 7.87 -11.00 -1.36
CA GLU A 82 8.15 -12.35 -1.86
C GLU A 82 9.67 -12.63 -1.94
N ALA A 83 10.47 -11.63 -2.37
CA ALA A 83 11.92 -11.75 -2.41
C ALA A 83 12.56 -11.81 -1.02
N MET A 84 12.04 -11.06 -0.04
CA MET A 84 12.48 -11.14 1.34
C MET A 84 12.14 -12.49 1.97
N GLU A 85 10.92 -12.97 1.79
CA GLU A 85 10.49 -14.28 2.31
C GLU A 85 11.36 -15.41 1.76
N ALA A 86 11.69 -15.36 0.46
CA ALA A 86 12.59 -16.33 -0.17
C ALA A 86 14.01 -16.34 0.42
N SER A 87 14.44 -15.23 1.03
CA SER A 87 15.73 -15.10 1.73
C SER A 87 15.62 -15.29 3.25
N GLY A 88 14.43 -15.62 3.76
CA GLY A 88 14.16 -15.84 5.19
C GLY A 88 14.01 -14.55 6.00
N GLY A 89 13.85 -13.40 5.33
CA GLY A 89 13.54 -12.12 5.95
C GLY A 89 12.06 -11.78 5.86
N THR A 90 11.67 -10.69 6.51
CA THR A 90 10.31 -10.13 6.47
C THR A 90 10.38 -8.63 6.30
N LEU A 91 9.53 -8.06 5.46
CA LEU A 91 9.38 -6.61 5.36
C LEU A 91 8.53 -6.12 6.54
N GLU A 92 9.07 -5.25 7.39
CA GLU A 92 8.29 -4.69 8.49
C GLU A 92 7.32 -3.61 7.97
N ARG A 93 6.03 -3.82 8.25
CA ARG A 93 4.97 -2.84 8.01
C ARG A 93 4.72 -2.04 9.30
N LYS A 94 4.19 -0.81 9.20
CA LYS A 94 3.91 0.00 10.41
C LYS A 94 2.80 -0.60 11.29
N GLY A 95 1.93 -1.40 10.68
CA GLY A 95 0.88 -2.14 11.35
C GLY A 95 -0.17 -2.61 10.36
N THR A 96 -0.97 -3.57 10.81
CA THR A 96 -2.07 -4.17 10.05
C THR A 96 -3.41 -3.62 10.53
N VAL A 97 -4.23 -3.15 9.59
CA VAL A 97 -5.53 -2.52 9.82
C VAL A 97 -6.61 -3.34 9.16
N VAL A 98 -7.65 -3.70 9.92
CA VAL A 98 -8.90 -4.24 9.37
C VAL A 98 -9.90 -3.10 9.24
N LEU A 99 -10.39 -2.86 8.02
CA LEU A 99 -11.24 -1.72 7.66
C LEU A 99 -12.57 -2.21 7.06
N GLY A 100 -13.68 -1.50 7.28
CA GLY A 100 -14.98 -1.88 6.71
C GLY A 100 -16.11 -0.94 7.15
N THR A 101 -17.26 -1.00 6.47
CA THR A 101 -18.49 -0.38 7.00
C THR A 101 -19.27 -1.37 7.85
N VAL A 102 -20.00 -0.86 8.85
CA VAL A 102 -20.80 -1.69 9.74
C VAL A 102 -21.99 -2.33 9.04
N GLU A 103 -22.52 -3.39 9.64
CA GLU A 103 -23.75 -4.06 9.19
C GLU A 103 -24.91 -3.07 9.02
N GLY A 104 -25.59 -3.16 7.88
CA GLY A 104 -26.68 -2.28 7.46
C GLY A 104 -26.23 -0.97 6.80
N ASP A 105 -24.92 -0.67 6.76
CA ASP A 105 -24.40 0.53 6.12
C ASP A 105 -23.61 0.21 4.84
N ILE A 106 -23.95 0.90 3.75
CA ILE A 106 -23.32 0.75 2.44
C ILE A 106 -22.48 1.96 2.03
N HIS A 107 -22.40 3.01 2.86
CA HIS A 107 -21.66 4.23 2.53
C HIS A 107 -20.15 4.02 2.68
N ASP A 108 -19.43 4.00 1.55
CA ASP A 108 -18.02 3.59 1.51
C ASP A 108 -17.03 4.72 1.24
N ILE A 109 -17.48 5.90 0.80
CA ILE A 109 -16.57 6.96 0.33
C ILE A 109 -15.56 7.34 1.42
N GLY A 110 -16.03 7.60 2.65
CA GLY A 110 -15.15 7.98 3.77
C GLY A 110 -14.18 6.85 4.14
N LYS A 111 -14.67 5.61 4.17
CA LYS A 111 -13.85 4.40 4.38
C LYS A 111 -12.74 4.31 3.34
N THR A 112 -13.07 4.44 2.06
CA THR A 112 -12.11 4.33 0.95
C THR A 112 -11.03 5.41 1.03
N VAL A 113 -11.40 6.65 1.39
CA VAL A 113 -10.42 7.72 1.64
C VAL A 113 -9.46 7.32 2.77
N VAL A 114 -9.99 6.89 3.91
CA VAL A 114 -9.16 6.49 5.07
C VAL A 114 -8.25 5.30 4.72
N GLY A 115 -8.77 4.31 3.99
CA GLY A 115 -8.00 3.15 3.54
C GLY A 115 -6.82 3.55 2.64
N ALA A 116 -7.07 4.38 1.62
CA ALA A 116 -6.02 4.87 0.73
C ALA A 116 -4.96 5.68 1.49
N MET A 117 -5.37 6.54 2.43
CA MET A 117 -4.45 7.32 3.26
C MET A 117 -3.59 6.44 4.17
N LEU A 118 -4.16 5.39 4.76
CA LEU A 118 -3.42 4.44 5.60
C LEU A 118 -2.38 3.68 4.78
N GLN A 119 -2.75 3.17 3.61
CA GLN A 119 -1.82 2.48 2.70
C GLN A 119 -0.69 3.41 2.26
N ALA A 120 -1.01 4.64 1.86
CA ALA A 120 -0.02 5.66 1.51
C ALA A 120 0.96 5.98 2.67
N ASN A 121 0.55 5.75 3.91
CA ASN A 121 1.37 5.96 5.09
C ASN A 121 2.11 4.70 5.57
N GLY A 122 2.07 3.60 4.84
CA GLY A 122 2.83 2.37 5.12
C GLY A 122 2.12 1.40 6.07
N TYR A 123 0.80 1.49 6.18
CA TYR A 123 -0.02 0.48 6.85
C TYR A 123 -0.47 -0.58 5.83
N GLU A 124 -0.58 -1.81 6.30
CA GLU A 124 -1.32 -2.84 5.58
C GLU A 124 -2.81 -2.68 5.88
N VAL A 125 -3.63 -2.54 4.84
CA VAL A 125 -5.07 -2.37 5.00
C VAL A 125 -5.80 -3.55 4.38
N HIS A 126 -6.56 -4.24 5.23
CA HIS A 126 -7.49 -5.32 4.88
C HIS A 126 -8.91 -4.76 4.92
N ASP A 127 -9.40 -4.33 3.76
CA ASP A 127 -10.75 -3.79 3.61
C ASP A 127 -11.76 -4.94 3.42
N LEU A 128 -12.65 -5.10 4.38
CA LEU A 128 -13.72 -6.10 4.40
C LEU A 128 -14.91 -5.71 3.51
N GLY A 129 -14.92 -4.49 2.98
CA GLY A 129 -15.97 -3.96 2.14
C GLY A 129 -17.05 -3.22 2.92
N VAL A 130 -18.30 -3.43 2.50
CA VAL A 130 -19.47 -2.80 3.10
C VAL A 130 -20.43 -3.82 3.71
N ASP A 131 -21.34 -3.36 4.58
CA ASP A 131 -22.36 -4.18 5.23
C ASP A 131 -21.75 -5.38 5.96
N VAL A 132 -20.77 -5.10 6.83
CA VAL A 132 -19.95 -6.14 7.47
C VAL A 132 -20.40 -6.41 8.91
N PRO A 133 -20.78 -7.66 9.26
CA PRO A 133 -21.09 -8.02 10.63
C PRO A 133 -19.91 -7.83 11.56
N SER A 134 -20.16 -7.30 12.77
CA SER A 134 -19.12 -7.05 13.79
C SER A 134 -18.25 -8.28 14.11
N THR A 135 -18.82 -9.49 14.05
CA THR A 135 -18.10 -10.75 14.26
C THR A 135 -17.01 -10.98 13.23
N ARG A 136 -17.21 -10.55 11.97
CA ARG A 136 -16.23 -10.70 10.90
C ARG A 136 -15.02 -9.78 11.10
N PHE A 137 -15.23 -8.58 11.64
CA PHE A 137 -14.11 -7.69 12.00
C PHE A 137 -13.22 -8.33 13.06
N VAL A 138 -13.84 -8.80 14.15
CA VAL A 138 -13.10 -9.42 15.27
C VAL A 138 -12.36 -10.67 14.80
N GLN A 139 -13.02 -11.52 14.02
CA GLN A 139 -12.40 -12.74 13.49
C GLN A 139 -11.22 -12.42 12.58
N THR A 140 -11.41 -11.55 11.59
CA THR A 140 -10.33 -11.16 10.67
C THR A 140 -9.16 -10.49 11.40
N ALA A 141 -9.45 -9.67 12.40
CA ALA A 141 -8.41 -9.03 13.20
C ALA A 141 -7.59 -10.04 14.01
N GLN A 142 -8.22 -11.10 14.52
CA GLN A 142 -7.52 -12.20 15.19
C GLN A 142 -6.69 -13.04 14.21
N ASP A 143 -7.27 -13.38 13.05
CA ASP A 143 -6.61 -14.22 12.05
C ASP A 143 -5.36 -13.54 11.44
N LEU A 144 -5.34 -12.21 11.40
CA LEU A 144 -4.26 -11.41 10.84
C LEU A 144 -3.37 -10.74 11.91
N ASP A 145 -3.58 -11.04 13.19
CA ASP A 145 -2.91 -10.35 14.32
C ASP A 145 -2.93 -8.80 14.16
N ALA A 146 -4.08 -8.27 13.73
CA ALA A 146 -4.22 -6.86 13.35
C ALA A 146 -4.04 -5.91 14.55
N ASN A 147 -3.39 -4.79 14.31
CA ASN A 147 -3.15 -3.77 15.33
C ASN A 147 -4.35 -2.82 15.52
N ILE A 148 -5.12 -2.61 14.45
CA ILE A 148 -6.21 -1.62 14.42
C ILE A 148 -7.44 -2.25 13.75
N ILE A 149 -8.61 -2.06 14.36
CA ILE A 149 -9.92 -2.25 13.72
C ILE A 149 -10.50 -0.86 13.46
N ALA A 150 -10.78 -0.54 12.20
CA ALA A 150 -11.39 0.72 11.76
C ALA A 150 -12.77 0.44 11.16
N MET A 151 -13.81 1.05 11.73
CA MET A 151 -15.21 0.85 11.33
C MET A 151 -15.80 2.18 10.89
N SER A 152 -16.50 2.17 9.74
CA SER A 152 -17.25 3.32 9.20
C SER A 152 -18.75 3.09 9.37
N ALA A 153 -19.51 4.14 9.69
CA ALA A 153 -20.96 4.13 9.95
C ALA A 153 -21.63 5.43 9.48
#